data_AF-A0A0V0R6F4-F1
#
_entry.id   AF-A0A0V0R6F4-F1
#
_cell.length_a   1.000
_cell.length_b   1.000
_cell.length_c   1.000
_cell.angle_alpha   90.00
_cell.angle_beta   90.00
_cell.angle_gamma   90.00
#
_symmetry.space_group_name_H-M   'P 1'
#
loop_
_entity.id
_entity.type
_entity.pdbx_description
1 polymer ?
#
loop_
_entity_poly.entity_id
_entity_poly.type
_entity_poly.pdbx_seq_one_letter_code
_entity_poly.pdbx_strand_id
1 'polypeptide(L)'
;MFISYENLKYFFRKRAFGDNYENEEELKKLIQKEQNQIQKDIQNKEKIPILQKLNTLRNQDRVCIFFSSSIAQFLGYVVAQPFDYFKCNAQSSGNKYKMQNKGLNKLYGGFWANQYGALTFYSTFWPTVEEVKIYFKRNYQQSGFGVNCVAGGIGGILATLTSHPFDVLKLQKQLFSCENQKSNVQIAKEIIKQNGIGGLYVGIWPRLIKLFLYGSSMNAVYEFTFQTISQRQPDLRRLDPFLMLDYFSLRLPAGFPDHPHRGFETITYILKGSMYHEDFAGNRGTLLPGDIQWMTAGKGIVHAEMPGSFDEQTEGFQLWLNLSAKQKMIEPSYQEFKSKELPIIQKNNCQVKLIAGEFEGQKGPIQTKTDAYFLDIKMQQNAYFSQFIPMEWETLLFVYEGSCTINGILVKQNQSVQLSINSKVQEMIEISTNDQQICNFIIISGKPINEPIQAYGPFVMNNQQQIQQAFKDYKENKNGFENNYQWKSKISDFSNKNQYQNEL
;
A
#
# COMPACT_ATOMS: atom_id res chain seq x y z
N MET A 1 7.01 3.15 19.30
CA MET A 1 7.70 3.03 17.98
C MET A 1 7.33 4.25 17.15
N PHE A 2 8.27 4.87 16.42
CA PHE A 2 7.95 6.00 15.53
C PHE A 2 7.62 5.49 14.13
N ILE A 3 6.41 5.76 13.65
CA ILE A 3 5.97 5.38 12.31
C ILE A 3 5.49 6.65 11.60
N SER A 4 6.01 6.92 10.40
CA SER A 4 5.56 8.05 9.59
C SER A 4 4.13 7.81 9.10
N TYR A 5 3.33 8.89 8.97
CA TYR A 5 1.94 8.81 8.51
C TYR A 5 1.81 8.09 7.16
N GLU A 6 2.69 8.37 6.19
CA GLU A 6 2.67 7.70 4.89
C GLU A 6 2.90 6.18 5.00
N ASN A 7 3.76 5.74 5.92
CA ASN A 7 3.98 4.32 6.18
C ASN A 7 2.77 3.69 6.88
N LEU A 8 2.09 4.42 7.77
CA LEU A 8 0.86 3.98 8.45
C LEU A 8 -0.30 3.84 7.46
N LYS A 9 -0.48 4.85 6.59
CA LYS A 9 -1.48 4.87 5.52
C LYS A 9 -1.26 3.76 4.50
N TYR A 10 -0.01 3.59 4.05
CA TYR A 10 0.37 2.51 3.14
C TYR A 10 0.14 1.13 3.76
N PHE A 11 0.45 0.98 5.05
CA PHE A 11 0.24 -0.24 5.83
C PHE A 11 -1.23 -0.65 5.92
N PHE A 12 -2.14 0.32 6.15
CA PHE A 12 -3.58 0.04 6.23
C PHE A 12 -4.25 -0.07 4.85
N ARG A 13 -3.91 0.76 3.86
CA ARG A 13 -4.54 0.71 2.53
C ARG A 13 -4.23 -0.56 1.75
N LYS A 14 -3.00 -1.08 1.80
CA LYS A 14 -2.64 -2.36 1.18
C LYS A 14 -3.40 -3.55 1.80
N ARG A 15 -3.92 -3.36 3.02
CA ARG A 15 -4.58 -4.38 3.85
C ARG A 15 -6.11 -4.37 3.71
N ALA A 16 -6.71 -3.18 3.60
CA ALA A 16 -8.15 -2.96 3.59
C ALA A 16 -8.82 -2.98 2.20
N PHE A 17 -8.06 -3.02 1.09
CA PHE A 17 -8.66 -2.87 -0.25
C PHE A 17 -8.24 -3.93 -1.26
N GLY A 18 -7.59 -5.03 -0.85
CA GLY A 18 -7.10 -6.13 -1.71
C GLY A 18 -7.74 -6.16 -3.11
N ASP A 19 -7.08 -5.52 -4.08
CA ASP A 19 -7.70 -5.02 -5.31
C ASP A 19 -8.48 -6.09 -6.09
N ASN A 20 -9.76 -5.83 -6.39
CA ASN A 20 -10.44 -6.18 -7.64
C ASN A 20 -11.82 -5.49 -7.71
N TYR A 21 -12.01 -4.57 -8.67
CA TYR A 21 -13.30 -3.92 -8.94
C TYR A 21 -14.04 -4.63 -10.11
N GLU A 22 -15.25 -5.11 -9.84
CA GLU A 22 -16.16 -5.79 -10.78
C GLU A 22 -17.16 -4.80 -11.42
N ASN A 23 -16.75 -4.04 -12.44
CA ASN A 23 -17.57 -3.78 -13.65
C ASN A 23 -16.80 -2.91 -14.67
N GLU A 24 -16.30 -3.55 -15.72
CA GLU A 24 -15.37 -2.94 -16.66
C GLU A 24 -16.03 -2.00 -17.69
N GLU A 25 -17.31 -2.21 -18.00
CA GLU A 25 -18.00 -1.40 -19.02
C GLU A 25 -18.33 0.02 -18.55
N GLU A 26 -18.71 0.17 -17.28
CA GLU A 26 -19.02 1.48 -16.70
C GLU A 26 -17.75 2.31 -16.54
N LEU A 27 -16.66 1.66 -16.11
CA LEU A 27 -15.33 2.25 -16.04
C LEU A 27 -14.78 2.61 -17.43
N LYS A 28 -14.97 1.77 -18.45
CA LYS A 28 -14.59 2.08 -19.85
C LYS A 28 -15.40 3.26 -20.41
N LYS A 29 -16.69 3.38 -20.11
CA LYS A 29 -17.54 4.51 -20.52
C LYS A 29 -17.16 5.81 -19.80
N LEU A 30 -16.87 5.75 -18.49
CA LEU A 30 -16.36 6.88 -17.71
C LEU A 30 -14.97 7.34 -18.20
N ILE A 31 -14.06 6.39 -18.44
CA ILE A 31 -12.73 6.66 -18.99
C ILE A 31 -12.82 7.26 -20.40
N GLN A 32 -13.70 6.76 -21.26
CA GLN A 32 -13.86 7.31 -22.63
C GLN A 32 -14.49 8.71 -22.61
N LYS A 33 -15.46 8.95 -21.71
CA LYS A 33 -16.10 10.26 -21.53
C LYS A 33 -15.11 11.29 -20.95
N GLU A 34 -14.31 10.89 -19.96
CA GLU A 34 -13.21 11.71 -19.44
C GLU A 34 -12.12 11.92 -20.49
N GLN A 35 -11.73 10.91 -21.28
CA GLN A 35 -10.72 11.06 -22.34
C GLN A 35 -11.16 12.04 -23.43
N ASN A 36 -12.44 12.00 -23.82
CA ASN A 36 -12.99 12.93 -24.81
C ASN A 36 -13.13 14.37 -24.26
N GLN A 37 -13.45 14.50 -22.96
CA GLN A 37 -13.48 15.80 -22.27
C GLN A 37 -12.07 16.36 -22.11
N ILE A 38 -11.11 15.52 -21.71
CA ILE A 38 -9.68 15.83 -21.63
C ILE A 38 -9.12 16.21 -23.01
N GLN A 39 -9.55 15.58 -24.11
CA GLN A 39 -9.14 15.98 -25.47
C GLN A 39 -9.67 17.37 -25.86
N LYS A 40 -10.89 17.72 -25.44
CA LYS A 40 -11.47 19.07 -25.60
C LYS A 40 -10.78 20.10 -24.71
N ASP A 41 -10.38 19.71 -23.51
CA ASP A 41 -9.67 20.57 -22.56
C ASP A 41 -8.19 20.75 -22.94
N ILE A 42 -7.56 19.74 -23.57
CA ILE A 42 -6.22 19.77 -24.17
C ILE A 42 -6.12 20.79 -25.32
N GLN A 43 -7.18 20.96 -26.11
CA GLN A 43 -7.20 21.95 -27.19
C GLN A 43 -7.29 23.40 -26.69
N ASN A 44 -7.73 23.62 -25.43
CA ASN A 44 -8.27 24.91 -25.04
C ASN A 44 -7.51 25.73 -24.00
N LYS A 45 -6.46 25.25 -23.30
CA LYS A 45 -5.52 26.17 -22.61
C LYS A 45 -4.31 25.49 -21.97
N GLU A 46 -3.17 26.10 -22.24
CA GLU A 46 -1.86 25.85 -21.68
C GLU A 46 -1.80 26.06 -20.15
N LYS A 47 -0.90 25.27 -19.52
CA LYS A 47 -0.39 25.33 -18.13
C LYS A 47 -1.23 24.61 -17.05
N ILE A 48 -0.83 23.37 -16.71
CA ILE A 48 -0.56 22.87 -15.33
C ILE A 48 -0.06 21.40 -15.34
N PRO A 49 0.79 20.97 -14.37
CA PRO A 49 1.78 19.89 -14.48
C PRO A 49 1.34 18.52 -13.93
N ILE A 50 0.04 18.22 -13.83
CA ILE A 50 -0.44 16.99 -13.15
C ILE A 50 -0.32 15.74 -14.04
N LEU A 51 -0.55 15.85 -15.35
CA LEU A 51 -0.30 14.76 -16.30
C LEU A 51 1.19 14.54 -16.52
N GLN A 52 2.01 15.59 -16.47
CA GLN A 52 3.46 15.44 -16.34
C GLN A 52 3.81 14.68 -15.07
N LYS A 53 3.16 14.95 -13.93
CA LYS A 53 3.40 14.29 -12.64
C LYS A 53 2.96 12.82 -12.59
N LEU A 54 1.82 12.46 -13.18
CA LEU A 54 1.34 11.07 -13.23
C LEU A 54 2.07 10.23 -14.29
N ASN A 55 2.41 10.79 -15.45
CA ASN A 55 3.31 10.14 -16.40
C ASN A 55 4.75 10.10 -15.88
N THR A 56 5.22 11.08 -15.12
CA THR A 56 6.54 11.00 -14.45
C THR A 56 6.54 10.02 -13.30
N LEU A 57 5.48 9.86 -12.50
CA LEU A 57 5.41 8.82 -11.45
C LEU A 57 5.37 7.41 -12.07
N ARG A 58 4.58 7.21 -13.13
CA ARG A 58 4.50 5.92 -13.82
C ARG A 58 5.76 5.60 -14.65
N ASN A 59 6.37 6.62 -15.26
CA ASN A 59 7.70 6.49 -15.84
C ASN A 59 8.77 6.34 -14.77
N GLN A 60 8.64 6.96 -13.59
CA GLN A 60 9.55 6.78 -12.47
C GLN A 60 9.49 5.33 -11.98
N ASP A 61 8.32 4.72 -11.85
CA ASP A 61 8.22 3.30 -11.45
C ASP A 61 8.88 2.38 -12.50
N ARG A 62 8.65 2.61 -13.79
CA ARG A 62 9.29 1.86 -14.88
C ARG A 62 10.80 2.07 -14.93
N VAL A 63 11.23 3.31 -14.78
CA VAL A 63 12.64 3.73 -14.76
C VAL A 63 13.34 3.18 -13.51
N CYS A 64 12.67 3.20 -12.35
CA CYS A 64 13.15 2.63 -11.11
C CYS A 64 13.28 1.12 -11.20
N ILE A 65 12.30 0.39 -11.76
CA ILE A 65 12.39 -1.06 -11.97
C ILE A 65 13.54 -1.39 -12.93
N PHE A 66 13.69 -0.62 -14.02
CA PHE A 66 14.80 -0.78 -14.96
C PHE A 66 16.16 -0.55 -14.29
N PHE A 67 16.33 0.55 -13.56
CA PHE A 67 17.60 0.88 -12.90
C PHE A 67 17.89 -0.04 -11.71
N SER A 68 16.90 -0.35 -10.87
CA SER A 68 17.07 -1.20 -9.69
C SER A 68 17.46 -2.63 -10.08
N SER A 69 16.79 -3.20 -11.08
CA SER A 69 17.13 -4.54 -11.59
C SER A 69 18.52 -4.56 -12.22
N SER A 70 18.88 -3.51 -12.97
CA SER A 70 20.21 -3.36 -13.57
C SER A 70 21.33 -3.23 -12.53
N ILE A 71 21.12 -2.41 -11.49
CA ILE A 71 22.10 -2.20 -10.40
C ILE A 71 22.24 -3.46 -9.55
N ALA A 72 21.14 -4.08 -9.15
CA ALA A 72 21.15 -5.31 -8.36
C ALA A 72 21.91 -6.42 -9.11
N GLN A 73 21.69 -6.53 -10.42
CA GLN A 73 22.38 -7.53 -11.22
C GLN A 73 23.87 -7.24 -11.40
N PHE A 74 24.22 -5.97 -11.65
CA PHE A 74 25.63 -5.57 -11.75
C PHE A 74 26.40 -5.98 -10.49
N LEU A 75 25.85 -5.63 -9.31
CA LEU A 75 26.43 -6.00 -8.01
C LEU A 75 26.47 -7.51 -7.80
N GLY A 76 25.39 -8.23 -8.14
CA GLY A 76 25.34 -9.70 -8.06
C GLY A 76 26.44 -10.38 -8.87
N TYR A 77 26.70 -9.93 -10.10
CA TYR A 77 27.78 -10.48 -10.92
C TYR A 77 29.18 -10.07 -10.48
N VAL A 78 29.36 -8.88 -9.88
CA VAL A 78 30.65 -8.52 -9.24
C VAL A 78 31.00 -9.55 -8.17
N VAL A 79 30.03 -9.96 -7.36
CA VAL A 79 30.21 -10.97 -6.32
C VAL A 79 30.36 -12.39 -6.89
N ALA A 80 29.59 -12.73 -7.94
CA ALA A 80 29.55 -14.09 -8.49
C ALA A 80 30.70 -14.42 -9.47
N GLN A 81 31.31 -13.43 -10.11
CA GLN A 81 32.30 -13.63 -11.18
C GLN A 81 33.50 -14.52 -10.78
N PRO A 82 34.09 -14.41 -9.57
CA PRO A 82 35.15 -15.32 -9.14
C PRO A 82 34.69 -16.80 -9.11
N PHE A 83 33.44 -17.06 -8.75
CA PHE A 83 32.86 -18.41 -8.73
C PHE A 83 32.60 -18.96 -10.13
N ASP A 84 32.14 -18.12 -11.05
CA ASP A 84 32.01 -18.47 -12.47
C ASP A 84 33.38 -18.84 -13.08
N TYR A 85 34.44 -18.11 -12.71
CA TYR A 85 35.81 -18.43 -13.12
C TYR A 85 36.26 -19.81 -12.61
N PHE A 86 36.00 -20.12 -11.34
CA PHE A 86 36.31 -21.45 -10.79
C PHE A 86 35.52 -22.56 -11.49
N LYS A 87 34.23 -22.34 -11.76
CA LYS A 87 33.37 -23.29 -12.48
C LYS A 87 33.92 -23.59 -13.88
N CYS A 88 34.25 -22.56 -14.66
CA CYS A 88 34.79 -22.75 -16.01
C CYS A 88 36.11 -23.53 -16.00
N ASN A 89 37.01 -23.24 -15.06
CA ASN A 89 38.26 -23.97 -14.91
C ASN A 89 38.05 -25.45 -14.52
N ALA A 90 37.11 -25.71 -13.60
CA ALA A 90 36.79 -27.08 -13.21
C ALA A 90 36.25 -27.91 -14.40
N GLN A 91 35.43 -27.29 -15.25
CA GLN A 91 34.85 -27.93 -16.44
C GLN A 91 35.86 -28.18 -17.56
N SER A 92 36.88 -27.31 -17.73
CA SER A 92 37.89 -27.45 -18.79
C SER A 92 39.09 -28.30 -18.41
N SER A 93 39.44 -28.38 -17.12
CA SER A 93 40.73 -28.93 -16.65
C SER A 93 40.64 -30.34 -16.05
N GLY A 94 39.47 -30.99 -16.09
CA GLY A 94 39.31 -32.36 -15.57
C GLY A 94 39.72 -32.49 -14.09
N ASN A 95 39.24 -31.60 -13.22
CA ASN A 95 39.52 -31.56 -11.77
C ASN A 95 41.00 -31.37 -11.32
N LYS A 96 41.96 -31.13 -12.22
CA LYS A 96 43.34 -30.76 -11.81
C LYS A 96 43.50 -29.25 -11.68
N TYR A 97 43.30 -28.74 -10.46
CA TYR A 97 43.46 -27.32 -10.16
C TYR A 97 44.95 -26.92 -10.08
N LYS A 98 45.45 -26.13 -11.04
CA LYS A 98 46.79 -25.49 -10.97
C LYS A 98 46.64 -23.99 -10.76
N MET A 99 46.60 -23.56 -9.51
CA MET A 99 46.67 -22.13 -9.13
C MET A 99 48.12 -21.62 -9.18
N GLN A 100 48.82 -21.81 -10.29
CA GLN A 100 50.17 -21.28 -10.43
C GLN A 100 50.12 -19.82 -10.90
N ASN A 101 50.44 -18.91 -9.97
CA ASN A 101 50.84 -17.51 -10.18
C ASN A 101 49.98 -16.67 -11.14
N LYS A 102 48.67 -16.63 -10.92
CA LYS A 102 47.74 -15.78 -11.69
C LYS A 102 47.04 -14.82 -10.73
N GLY A 103 47.44 -13.54 -10.75
CA GLY A 103 46.93 -12.49 -9.85
C GLY A 103 45.42 -12.25 -9.95
N LEU A 104 44.87 -11.54 -8.96
CA LEU A 104 43.42 -11.31 -8.74
C LEU A 104 42.66 -10.81 -9.99
N ASN A 105 43.32 -10.06 -10.87
CA ASN A 105 42.73 -9.54 -12.10
C ASN A 105 42.22 -10.63 -13.07
N LYS A 106 42.75 -11.86 -12.99
CA LYS A 106 42.29 -12.98 -13.84
C LYS A 106 40.97 -13.60 -13.37
N LEU A 107 40.59 -13.43 -12.10
CA LEU A 107 39.28 -13.89 -11.57
C LEU A 107 38.10 -13.16 -12.25
N TYR A 108 38.36 -11.96 -12.77
CA TYR A 108 37.37 -11.15 -13.50
C TYR A 108 37.54 -11.24 -15.02
N GLY A 109 38.27 -12.25 -15.52
CA GLY A 109 38.39 -12.51 -16.94
C GLY A 109 37.01 -12.78 -17.58
N GLY A 110 36.66 -12.02 -18.63
CA GLY A 110 35.36 -12.15 -19.30
C GLY A 110 34.20 -11.44 -18.59
N PHE A 111 34.45 -10.75 -17.48
CA PHE A 111 33.45 -10.02 -16.68
C PHE A 111 32.55 -9.14 -17.54
N TRP A 112 33.12 -8.28 -18.38
CA TRP A 112 32.33 -7.35 -19.19
C TRP A 112 31.41 -8.03 -20.20
N ALA A 113 31.82 -9.16 -20.80
CA ALA A 113 30.95 -9.91 -21.72
C ALA A 113 29.75 -10.54 -20.97
N ASN A 114 29.98 -11.02 -19.75
CA ASN A 114 28.94 -11.54 -18.87
C ASN A 114 27.97 -10.43 -18.42
N GLN A 115 28.53 -9.28 -18.06
CA GLN A 115 27.77 -8.12 -17.59
C GLN A 115 26.87 -7.53 -18.66
N TYR A 116 27.33 -7.38 -19.91
CA TYR A 116 26.47 -6.86 -20.97
C TYR A 116 25.29 -7.79 -21.25
N GLY A 117 25.51 -9.10 -21.34
CA GLY A 117 24.41 -10.06 -21.54
C GLY A 117 23.41 -10.07 -20.39
N ALA A 118 23.90 -10.04 -19.15
CA ALA A 118 23.08 -9.97 -17.95
C ALA A 118 22.26 -8.67 -17.86
N LEU A 119 22.92 -7.52 -18.00
CA LEU A 119 22.28 -6.21 -17.94
C LEU A 119 21.14 -6.14 -18.96
N THR A 120 21.42 -6.52 -20.22
CA THR A 120 20.41 -6.55 -21.28
C THR A 120 19.27 -7.49 -20.93
N PHE A 121 19.55 -8.70 -20.43
CA PHE A 121 18.51 -9.65 -20.05
C PHE A 121 17.55 -9.09 -19.00
N TYR A 122 18.05 -8.62 -17.85
CA TYR A 122 17.18 -8.17 -16.75
C TYR A 122 16.49 -6.85 -17.03
N SER A 123 17.16 -5.95 -17.76
CA SER A 123 16.58 -4.69 -18.24
C SER A 123 15.43 -4.88 -19.23
N THR A 124 15.35 -6.04 -19.88
CA THR A 124 14.25 -6.41 -20.76
C THR A 124 13.22 -7.27 -20.03
N PHE A 125 13.66 -8.23 -19.20
CA PHE A 125 12.80 -9.21 -18.56
C PHE A 125 11.75 -8.58 -17.64
N TRP A 126 12.19 -7.83 -16.62
CA TRP A 126 11.26 -7.29 -15.61
C TRP A 126 10.28 -6.27 -16.18
N PRO A 127 10.69 -5.30 -17.01
CA PRO A 127 9.75 -4.41 -17.66
C PRO A 127 8.76 -5.16 -18.55
N THR A 128 9.20 -6.20 -19.27
CA THR A 128 8.30 -7.03 -20.09
C THR A 128 7.29 -7.78 -19.24
N VAL A 129 7.72 -8.41 -18.15
CA VAL A 129 6.83 -9.12 -17.22
C VAL A 129 5.75 -8.17 -16.70
N GLU A 130 6.13 -6.97 -16.28
CA GLU A 130 5.19 -5.96 -15.79
C GLU A 130 4.26 -5.46 -16.89
N GLU A 131 4.76 -5.16 -18.09
CA GLU A 131 3.89 -4.76 -19.22
C GLU A 131 2.91 -5.85 -19.63
N VAL A 132 3.33 -7.13 -19.62
CA VAL A 132 2.43 -8.24 -19.93
C VAL A 132 1.38 -8.39 -18.83
N LYS A 133 1.76 -8.32 -17.55
CA LYS A 133 0.78 -8.32 -16.45
C LYS A 133 -0.21 -7.16 -16.58
N ILE A 134 0.28 -5.95 -16.87
CA ILE A 134 -0.53 -4.76 -17.11
C ILE A 134 -1.47 -4.98 -18.30
N TYR A 135 -0.97 -5.56 -19.39
CA TYR A 135 -1.77 -5.89 -20.58
C TYR A 135 -2.89 -6.88 -20.27
N PHE A 136 -2.59 -7.97 -19.56
CA PHE A 136 -3.60 -8.96 -19.17
C PHE A 136 -4.61 -8.38 -18.18
N LYS A 137 -4.15 -7.58 -17.22
CA LYS A 137 -5.01 -6.86 -16.28
C LYS A 137 -5.92 -5.85 -17.01
N ARG A 138 -5.41 -5.17 -18.04
CA ARG A 138 -6.12 -4.13 -18.81
C ARG A 138 -7.12 -4.69 -19.82
N ASN A 139 -6.82 -5.82 -20.46
CA ASN A 139 -7.61 -6.33 -21.58
C ASN A 139 -8.50 -7.52 -21.22
N TYR A 140 -8.20 -8.24 -20.14
CA TYR A 140 -8.91 -9.47 -19.77
C TYR A 140 -9.35 -9.51 -18.30
N GLN A 141 -9.05 -8.48 -17.50
CA GLN A 141 -9.25 -8.47 -16.02
C GLN A 141 -8.67 -9.69 -15.29
N GLN A 142 -7.77 -10.44 -15.93
CA GLN A 142 -7.18 -11.63 -15.34
C GLN A 142 -5.92 -11.24 -14.56
N SER A 143 -5.82 -11.77 -13.36
CA SER A 143 -4.61 -11.76 -12.55
C SER A 143 -4.49 -13.09 -11.82
N GLY A 144 -3.29 -13.44 -11.34
CA GLY A 144 -3.03 -14.69 -10.63
C GLY A 144 -2.06 -15.62 -11.35
N PHE A 145 -2.00 -16.87 -10.90
CA PHE A 145 -0.94 -17.83 -11.25
C PHE A 145 -0.73 -17.99 -12.76
N GLY A 146 -1.81 -18.17 -13.53
CA GLY A 146 -1.73 -18.34 -14.99
C GLY A 146 -1.16 -17.12 -15.72
N VAL A 147 -1.58 -15.91 -15.34
CA VAL A 147 -1.07 -14.66 -15.92
C VAL A 147 0.40 -14.46 -15.55
N ASN A 148 0.79 -14.82 -14.34
CA ASN A 148 2.18 -14.77 -13.90
C ASN A 148 3.07 -15.76 -14.67
N CYS A 149 2.58 -16.96 -14.98
CA CYS A 149 3.27 -17.89 -15.86
C CYS A 149 3.49 -17.28 -17.25
N VAL A 150 2.43 -16.76 -17.88
CA VAL A 150 2.50 -16.20 -19.23
C VAL A 150 3.42 -14.96 -19.27
N ALA A 151 3.31 -14.06 -18.29
CA ALA A 151 4.16 -12.89 -18.18
C ALA A 151 5.63 -13.24 -18.02
N GLY A 152 5.94 -14.20 -17.13
CA GLY A 152 7.30 -14.72 -16.95
C GLY A 152 7.85 -15.38 -18.21
N GLY A 153 7.02 -16.14 -18.93
CA GLY A 153 7.39 -16.79 -20.18
C GLY A 153 7.69 -15.79 -21.31
N ILE A 154 6.81 -14.82 -21.55
CA ILE A 154 7.00 -13.77 -22.56
C ILE A 154 8.20 -12.89 -22.21
N GLY A 155 8.36 -12.53 -20.93
CA GLY A 155 9.54 -11.84 -20.42
C GLY A 155 10.83 -12.60 -20.73
N GLY A 156 10.83 -13.92 -20.50
CA GLY A 156 11.96 -14.81 -20.82
C GLY A 156 12.32 -14.83 -22.30
N ILE A 157 11.31 -14.87 -23.19
CA ILE A 157 11.52 -14.85 -24.65
C ILE A 157 12.13 -13.52 -25.10
N LEU A 158 11.52 -12.39 -24.73
CA LEU A 158 12.00 -11.07 -25.15
C LEU A 158 13.39 -10.76 -24.61
N ALA A 159 13.64 -11.07 -23.34
CA ALA A 159 14.96 -10.91 -22.74
C ALA A 159 16.01 -11.83 -23.40
N THR A 160 15.62 -13.02 -23.87
CA THR A 160 16.51 -13.91 -24.63
C THR A 160 16.87 -13.32 -25.98
N LEU A 161 15.89 -12.79 -26.72
CA LEU A 161 16.13 -12.20 -28.04
C LEU A 161 17.13 -11.03 -27.96
N THR A 162 17.04 -10.20 -26.91
CA THR A 162 17.93 -9.05 -26.73
C THR A 162 19.31 -9.42 -26.18
N SER A 163 19.40 -10.41 -25.28
CA SER A 163 20.66 -10.78 -24.61
C SER A 163 21.48 -11.84 -25.36
N HIS A 164 20.87 -12.66 -26.21
CA HIS A 164 21.52 -13.84 -26.80
C HIS A 164 22.80 -13.53 -27.62
N PRO A 165 22.88 -12.44 -28.41
CA PRO A 165 24.12 -12.09 -29.09
C PRO A 165 25.32 -11.94 -28.15
N PHE A 166 25.13 -11.38 -26.96
CA PHE A 166 26.21 -11.21 -25.97
C PHE A 166 26.67 -12.55 -25.40
N ASP A 167 25.78 -13.53 -25.28
CA ASP A 167 26.15 -14.86 -24.84
C ASP A 167 26.87 -15.68 -25.91
N VAL A 168 26.52 -15.51 -27.19
CA VAL A 168 27.32 -16.10 -28.28
C VAL A 168 28.74 -15.53 -28.24
N LEU A 169 28.90 -14.21 -28.04
CA LEU A 169 30.21 -13.58 -27.87
C LEU A 169 30.94 -14.09 -26.63
N LYS A 170 30.24 -14.29 -25.52
CA LYS A 170 30.79 -14.88 -24.28
C LYS A 170 31.27 -16.30 -24.51
N LEU A 171 30.47 -17.16 -25.14
CA LEU A 171 30.81 -18.56 -25.40
C LEU A 171 31.99 -18.68 -26.37
N GLN A 172 31.99 -17.90 -27.45
CA GLN A 172 33.12 -17.81 -28.38
C GLN A 172 34.39 -17.40 -27.63
N LYS A 173 34.30 -16.36 -26.79
CA LYS A 173 35.45 -15.95 -25.99
C LYS A 173 35.90 -17.03 -25.01
N GLN A 174 34.99 -17.76 -24.36
CA GLN A 174 35.33 -18.84 -23.43
C GLN A 174 35.95 -20.04 -24.14
N LEU A 175 35.52 -20.37 -25.36
CA LEU A 175 36.05 -21.48 -26.16
C LEU A 175 37.41 -21.16 -26.80
N PHE A 176 37.63 -19.91 -27.21
CA PHE A 176 38.85 -19.47 -27.90
C PHE A 176 39.88 -18.78 -26.99
N SER A 177 39.60 -18.63 -25.69
CA SER A 177 40.56 -18.08 -24.72
C SER A 177 41.52 -19.14 -24.20
N CYS A 178 42.66 -19.27 -24.90
CA CYS A 178 43.95 -19.32 -24.21
C CYS A 178 45.06 -18.48 -24.88
N GLU A 179 44.93 -18.05 -26.16
CA GLU A 179 46.10 -17.43 -26.84
C GLU A 179 45.86 -16.08 -27.53
N ASN A 180 44.63 -15.63 -27.81
CA ASN A 180 44.41 -14.33 -28.49
C ASN A 180 43.39 -13.42 -27.79
N GLN A 181 43.84 -12.24 -27.35
CA GLN A 181 43.03 -11.19 -26.70
C GLN A 181 42.13 -10.42 -27.69
N LYS A 182 41.33 -11.11 -28.52
CA LYS A 182 40.39 -10.41 -29.41
C LYS A 182 39.32 -9.69 -28.60
N SER A 183 38.96 -8.48 -29.03
CA SER A 183 37.89 -7.70 -28.41
C SER A 183 36.51 -8.26 -28.79
N ASN A 184 35.48 -8.01 -27.98
CA ASN A 184 34.12 -8.49 -28.26
C ASN A 184 33.59 -7.98 -29.62
N VAL A 185 34.02 -6.77 -30.04
CA VAL A 185 33.67 -6.17 -31.33
C VAL A 185 34.35 -6.90 -32.49
N GLN A 186 35.59 -7.31 -32.33
CA GLN A 186 36.31 -8.08 -33.35
C GLN A 186 35.66 -9.46 -33.55
N ILE A 187 35.33 -10.14 -32.45
CA ILE A 187 34.63 -11.44 -32.49
C ILE A 187 33.26 -11.28 -33.18
N ALA A 188 32.48 -10.26 -32.83
CA ALA A 188 31.19 -9.99 -33.47
C ALA A 188 31.34 -9.76 -34.98
N LYS A 189 32.33 -8.96 -35.40
CA LYS A 189 32.60 -8.70 -36.83
C LYS A 189 33.02 -9.96 -37.58
N GLU A 190 33.82 -10.83 -36.96
CA GLU A 190 34.23 -12.11 -37.56
C GLU A 190 33.04 -13.05 -37.75
N ILE A 191 32.17 -13.18 -36.74
CA ILE A 191 30.95 -13.99 -36.82
C ILE A 191 30.02 -13.46 -37.92
N ILE A 192 29.80 -12.14 -37.97
CA ILE A 192 28.95 -11.51 -39.00
C ILE A 192 29.55 -11.70 -40.39
N LYS A 193 30.89 -11.61 -40.54
CA LYS A 193 31.56 -11.80 -41.82
C LYS A 193 31.49 -13.25 -42.31
N GLN A 194 31.53 -14.23 -41.42
CA GLN A 194 31.53 -15.65 -41.77
C GLN A 194 30.12 -16.21 -41.97
N ASN A 195 29.20 -15.91 -41.06
CA ASN A 195 27.88 -16.54 -40.96
C ASN A 195 26.72 -15.55 -41.08
N GLY A 196 26.99 -14.29 -41.41
CA GLY A 196 26.00 -13.22 -41.37
C GLY A 196 25.53 -12.90 -39.96
N ILE A 197 24.50 -12.05 -39.85
CA ILE A 197 23.89 -11.66 -38.56
C ILE A 197 23.29 -12.88 -37.84
N GLY A 198 22.82 -13.89 -38.59
CA GLY A 198 22.31 -15.14 -38.03
C GLY A 198 23.32 -15.90 -37.18
N GLY A 199 24.62 -15.71 -37.41
CA GLY A 199 25.70 -16.29 -36.60
C GLY A 199 25.65 -15.87 -35.12
N LEU A 200 25.11 -14.68 -34.80
CA LEU A 200 24.94 -14.20 -33.43
C LEU A 200 23.73 -14.82 -32.71
N TYR A 201 22.94 -15.62 -33.43
CA TYR A 201 21.71 -16.24 -32.92
C TYR A 201 21.75 -17.78 -32.99
N VAL A 202 22.93 -18.36 -33.20
CA VAL A 202 23.12 -19.81 -33.24
C VAL A 202 22.78 -20.41 -31.88
N GLY A 203 21.88 -21.40 -31.88
CA GLY A 203 21.44 -22.07 -30.65
C GLY A 203 20.37 -21.32 -29.86
N ILE A 204 19.72 -20.31 -30.46
CA ILE A 204 18.65 -19.56 -29.78
C ILE A 204 17.44 -20.44 -29.43
N TRP A 205 17.09 -21.43 -30.25
CA TRP A 205 15.91 -22.27 -30.05
C TRP A 205 15.91 -23.05 -28.71
N PRO A 206 16.97 -23.83 -28.36
CA PRO A 206 17.07 -24.46 -27.05
C PRO A 206 16.98 -23.47 -25.88
N ARG A 207 17.52 -22.26 -26.07
CA ARG A 207 17.55 -21.23 -25.03
C ARG A 207 16.19 -20.58 -24.82
N LEU A 208 15.45 -20.30 -25.88
CA LEU A 208 14.09 -19.77 -25.80
C LEU A 208 13.18 -20.71 -25.02
N ILE A 209 13.23 -22.00 -25.32
CA ILE A 209 12.45 -23.03 -24.60
C ILE A 209 12.83 -23.04 -23.12
N LYS A 210 14.13 -23.09 -22.82
CA LYS A 210 14.62 -23.10 -21.43
C LYS A 210 14.15 -21.87 -20.65
N LEU A 211 14.29 -20.67 -21.21
CA LEU A 211 14.01 -19.43 -20.50
C LEU A 211 12.52 -19.07 -20.45
N PHE A 212 11.72 -19.56 -21.39
CA PHE A 212 10.26 -19.53 -21.27
C PHE A 212 9.79 -20.37 -20.08
N LEU A 213 10.26 -21.63 -19.98
CA LEU A 213 9.90 -22.53 -18.87
C LEU A 213 10.40 -22.02 -17.52
N TYR A 214 11.66 -21.57 -17.47
CA TYR A 214 12.24 -20.98 -16.27
C TYR A 214 11.52 -19.69 -15.84
N GLY A 215 11.28 -18.75 -16.76
CA GLY A 215 10.58 -17.50 -16.46
C GLY A 215 9.15 -17.74 -15.97
N SER A 216 8.43 -18.67 -16.62
CA SER A 216 7.06 -19.05 -16.23
C SER A 216 7.02 -19.64 -14.82
N SER A 217 7.87 -20.62 -14.54
CA SER A 217 7.92 -21.28 -13.22
C SER A 217 8.43 -20.35 -12.13
N MET A 218 9.52 -19.62 -12.37
CA MET A 218 10.12 -18.72 -11.38
C MET A 218 9.16 -17.61 -10.98
N ASN A 219 8.52 -16.92 -11.94
CA ASN A 219 7.61 -15.82 -11.63
C ASN A 219 6.35 -16.30 -10.93
N ALA A 220 5.81 -17.46 -11.34
CA ALA A 220 4.62 -18.03 -10.72
C ALA A 220 4.90 -18.54 -9.30
N VAL A 221 6.04 -19.21 -9.07
CA VAL A 221 6.47 -19.65 -7.75
C VAL A 221 6.84 -18.45 -6.87
N TYR A 222 7.57 -17.46 -7.40
CA TYR A 222 7.90 -16.24 -6.65
C TYR A 222 6.64 -15.55 -6.17
N GLU A 223 5.67 -15.32 -7.05
CA GLU A 223 4.45 -14.59 -6.70
C GLU A 223 3.56 -15.42 -5.77
N PHE A 224 3.41 -16.72 -6.01
CA PHE A 224 2.71 -17.63 -5.10
C PHE A 224 3.36 -17.65 -3.71
N THR A 225 4.69 -17.76 -3.65
CA THR A 225 5.46 -17.77 -2.41
C THR A 225 5.39 -16.40 -1.72
N PHE A 226 5.50 -15.31 -2.49
CA PHE A 226 5.38 -13.95 -1.99
C PHE A 226 3.99 -13.72 -1.42
N GLN A 227 2.92 -14.16 -2.09
CA GLN A 227 1.55 -14.07 -1.57
C GLN A 227 1.35 -14.95 -0.34
N THR A 228 1.86 -16.18 -0.34
CA THR A 228 1.75 -17.11 0.79
C THR A 228 2.56 -16.64 2.01
N ILE A 229 3.74 -16.06 1.79
CA ILE A 229 4.58 -15.49 2.86
C ILE A 229 4.03 -14.13 3.29
N SER A 230 3.56 -13.29 2.36
CA SER A 230 2.93 -12.00 2.66
C SER A 230 1.56 -12.15 3.31
N GLN A 231 0.93 -13.33 3.22
CA GLN A 231 -0.21 -13.73 4.05
C GLN A 231 0.18 -13.90 5.53
N ARG A 232 1.47 -13.92 5.90
CA ARG A 232 1.88 -13.39 7.21
C ARG A 232 1.66 -11.88 7.17
N GLN A 233 0.40 -11.49 7.35
CA GLN A 233 0.02 -10.10 7.51
C GLN A 233 0.98 -9.43 8.50
N PRO A 234 1.43 -8.19 8.26
CA PRO A 234 2.14 -7.47 9.30
C PRO A 234 1.22 -7.42 10.53
N ASP A 235 1.69 -7.99 11.63
CA ASP A 235 0.85 -8.51 12.70
C ASP A 235 -0.27 -7.54 13.12
N LEU A 236 -1.52 -7.87 12.77
CA LEU A 236 -2.70 -7.05 13.10
C LEU A 236 -2.85 -6.92 14.62
N ARG A 237 -2.28 -7.88 15.36
CA ARG A 237 -2.21 -7.89 16.82
C ARG A 237 -1.32 -6.79 17.39
N ARG A 238 -0.42 -6.19 16.61
CA ARG A 238 0.49 -5.15 17.11
C ARG A 238 -0.21 -3.86 17.54
N LEU A 239 -1.47 -3.67 17.14
CA LEU A 239 -2.25 -2.47 17.45
C LEU A 239 -3.64 -2.81 18.00
N ASP A 240 -3.92 -4.06 18.35
CA ASP A 240 -5.21 -4.49 18.93
C ASP A 240 -5.58 -3.56 20.11
N PRO A 241 -6.73 -2.86 20.10
CA PRO A 241 -7.93 -3.08 19.26
C PRO A 241 -8.05 -2.24 17.97
N PHE A 242 -7.06 -1.45 17.60
CA PHE A 242 -7.08 -0.60 16.42
C PHE A 242 -6.76 -1.37 15.14
N LEU A 243 -7.61 -1.22 14.13
CA LEU A 243 -7.48 -1.87 12.82
C LEU A 243 -6.97 -0.93 11.74
N MET A 244 -7.23 0.38 11.87
CA MET A 244 -6.82 1.43 10.95
C MET A 244 -6.94 2.80 11.61
N LEU A 245 -6.00 3.71 11.31
CA LEU A 245 -6.17 5.14 11.50
C LEU A 245 -5.76 5.85 10.20
N ASP A 246 -6.69 6.58 9.59
CA ASP A 246 -6.42 7.46 8.45
C ASP A 246 -6.71 8.92 8.83
N TYR A 247 -5.76 9.80 8.50
CA TYR A 247 -5.92 11.26 8.58
C TYR A 247 -6.19 11.78 7.17
N PHE A 248 -7.46 11.99 6.82
CA PHE A 248 -7.84 12.32 5.45
C PHE A 248 -7.92 13.84 5.23
N SER A 249 -7.62 14.24 3.99
CA SER A 249 -7.87 15.58 3.46
C SER A 249 -8.40 15.43 2.05
N LEU A 250 -9.71 15.62 1.88
CA LEU A 250 -10.46 15.27 0.67
C LEU A 250 -11.47 16.38 0.33
N ARG A 251 -11.87 16.45 -0.94
CA ARG A 251 -12.96 17.33 -1.41
C ARG A 251 -13.66 16.65 -2.59
N LEU A 252 -14.89 17.05 -2.89
CA LEU A 252 -15.62 16.52 -4.03
C LEU A 252 -14.85 16.74 -5.34
N PRO A 253 -14.94 15.82 -6.31
CA PRO A 253 -15.76 14.59 -6.30
C PRO A 253 -15.10 13.39 -5.60
N ALA A 254 -13.92 13.56 -4.99
CA ALA A 254 -13.30 12.47 -4.23
C ALA A 254 -14.06 12.23 -2.92
N GLY A 255 -14.17 10.97 -2.51
CA GLY A 255 -14.87 10.55 -1.30
C GLY A 255 -14.86 9.04 -1.17
N PHE A 256 -15.73 8.51 -0.32
CA PHE A 256 -15.91 7.07 -0.11
C PHE A 256 -17.33 6.70 -0.53
N PRO A 257 -17.55 6.35 -1.81
CA PRO A 257 -18.87 5.96 -2.30
C PRO A 257 -19.32 4.63 -1.67
N ASP A 258 -20.49 4.14 -2.04
CA ASP A 258 -21.14 2.95 -1.47
C ASP A 258 -20.15 1.79 -1.23
N HIS A 259 -19.94 1.46 0.03
CA HIS A 259 -19.03 0.40 0.44
C HIS A 259 -19.54 -0.30 1.71
N PRO A 260 -19.30 -1.62 1.85
CA PRO A 260 -19.75 -2.36 3.02
C PRO A 260 -18.75 -2.26 4.18
N HIS A 261 -19.17 -2.63 5.39
CA HIS A 261 -18.32 -2.98 6.55
C HIS A 261 -18.95 -4.13 7.35
N ARG A 262 -18.13 -4.96 8.01
CA ARG A 262 -18.60 -5.99 8.98
C ARG A 262 -17.54 -6.30 10.04
N GLY A 263 -17.99 -6.43 11.29
CA GLY A 263 -17.22 -7.02 12.38
C GLY A 263 -16.39 -6.04 13.21
N PHE A 264 -16.55 -4.73 13.03
CA PHE A 264 -15.84 -3.68 13.76
C PHE A 264 -16.65 -2.38 13.82
N GLU A 265 -16.08 -1.33 14.39
CA GLU A 265 -16.66 0.02 14.45
C GLU A 265 -15.81 1.00 13.63
N THR A 266 -16.46 1.94 12.94
CA THR A 266 -15.80 3.07 12.27
C THR A 266 -16.09 4.36 13.02
N ILE A 267 -15.05 5.18 13.17
CA ILE A 267 -15.11 6.41 13.94
C ILE A 267 -14.64 7.54 13.04
N THR A 268 -15.55 8.45 12.71
CA THR A 268 -15.33 9.58 11.79
C THR A 268 -15.34 10.87 12.61
N TYR A 269 -14.18 11.53 12.74
CA TYR A 269 -14.03 12.80 13.47
C TYR A 269 -13.60 13.92 12.53
N ILE A 270 -14.40 14.98 12.40
CA ILE A 270 -14.13 16.07 11.43
C ILE A 270 -13.37 17.20 12.12
N LEU A 271 -12.25 17.64 11.53
CA LEU A 271 -11.50 18.81 11.98
C LEU A 271 -11.87 20.07 11.20
N LYS A 272 -12.13 19.94 9.90
CA LYS A 272 -12.42 21.06 8.99
C LYS A 272 -13.30 20.61 7.83
N GLY A 273 -14.05 21.54 7.25
CA GLY A 273 -15.00 21.26 6.18
C GLY A 273 -16.22 20.50 6.71
N SER A 274 -16.81 19.64 5.90
CA SER A 274 -17.96 18.85 6.30
C SER A 274 -18.02 17.52 5.55
N MET A 275 -18.66 16.51 6.13
CA MET A 275 -18.80 15.18 5.52
C MET A 275 -20.26 14.75 5.55
N TYR A 276 -20.81 14.41 4.39
CA TYR A 276 -22.10 13.74 4.26
C TYR A 276 -21.92 12.24 4.47
N HIS A 277 -22.90 11.62 5.11
CA HIS A 277 -23.00 10.17 5.16
C HIS A 277 -24.43 9.72 4.88
N GLU A 278 -24.56 8.54 4.27
CA GLU A 278 -25.83 7.89 3.94
C GLU A 278 -25.65 6.37 3.99
N ASP A 279 -26.57 5.64 4.61
CA ASP A 279 -26.54 4.18 4.67
C ASP A 279 -27.80 3.51 4.08
N PHE A 280 -27.70 2.20 3.89
CA PHE A 280 -28.78 1.37 3.38
C PHE A 280 -29.97 1.14 4.32
N ALA A 281 -29.89 1.64 5.57
CA ALA A 281 -30.97 1.62 6.54
C ALA A 281 -31.75 2.94 6.52
N GLY A 282 -31.35 3.88 5.66
CA GLY A 282 -31.96 5.20 5.50
C GLY A 282 -31.43 6.26 6.46
N ASN A 283 -30.39 5.96 7.24
CA ASN A 283 -29.71 6.95 8.07
C ASN A 283 -28.88 7.86 7.16
N ARG A 284 -28.98 9.16 7.41
CA ARG A 284 -28.21 10.17 6.68
C ARG A 284 -27.95 11.37 7.57
N GLY A 285 -26.85 12.05 7.33
CA GLY A 285 -26.48 13.22 8.12
C GLY A 285 -25.30 13.98 7.54
N THR A 286 -24.93 15.03 8.24
CA THR A 286 -23.79 15.88 7.90
C THR A 286 -22.97 16.12 9.15
N LEU A 287 -21.71 15.74 9.09
CA LEU A 287 -20.71 16.01 10.12
C LEU A 287 -20.02 17.35 9.81
N LEU A 288 -20.00 18.23 10.79
CA LEU A 288 -19.35 19.55 10.75
C LEU A 288 -18.06 19.55 11.60
N PRO A 289 -17.24 20.62 11.56
CA PRO A 289 -16.02 20.67 12.34
C PRO A 289 -16.23 20.44 13.84
N GLY A 290 -15.56 19.41 14.34
CA GLY A 290 -15.61 18.96 15.72
C GLY A 290 -16.75 17.98 16.03
N ASP A 291 -17.59 17.63 15.06
CA ASP A 291 -18.58 16.56 15.20
C ASP A 291 -17.90 15.19 15.11
N ILE A 292 -18.53 14.20 15.74
CA ILE A 292 -18.10 12.80 15.75
C ILE A 292 -19.25 11.89 15.32
N GLN A 293 -18.93 10.90 14.51
CA GLN A 293 -19.76 9.73 14.28
C GLN A 293 -19.01 8.48 14.75
N TRP A 294 -19.64 7.70 15.62
CA TRP A 294 -19.16 6.39 16.06
C TRP A 294 -20.16 5.34 15.61
N MET A 295 -19.81 4.65 14.52
CA MET A 295 -20.68 3.68 13.86
C MET A 295 -20.21 2.27 14.20
N THR A 296 -21.08 1.50 14.84
CA THR A 296 -20.91 0.06 15.00
C THR A 296 -21.41 -0.63 13.74
N ALA A 297 -20.54 -1.23 12.92
CA ALA A 297 -20.95 -1.95 11.71
C ALA A 297 -21.57 -3.32 12.04
N GLY A 298 -21.07 -3.99 13.08
CA GLY A 298 -21.62 -5.25 13.57
C GLY A 298 -21.77 -6.29 12.45
N LYS A 299 -22.97 -6.89 12.34
CA LYS A 299 -23.30 -7.90 11.32
C LYS A 299 -23.28 -7.39 9.88
N GLY A 300 -23.22 -6.09 9.62
CA GLY A 300 -23.14 -5.58 8.26
C GLY A 300 -23.80 -4.22 8.09
N ILE A 301 -23.11 -3.32 7.41
CA ILE A 301 -23.65 -2.06 6.93
C ILE A 301 -23.09 -1.76 5.55
N VAL A 302 -23.88 -1.09 4.71
CA VAL A 302 -23.39 -0.48 3.45
C VAL A 302 -23.72 0.99 3.50
N HIS A 303 -22.71 1.82 3.27
CA HIS A 303 -22.83 3.27 3.42
C HIS A 303 -21.88 4.03 2.49
N ALA A 304 -22.09 5.33 2.37
CA ALA A 304 -21.22 6.27 1.68
C ALA A 304 -20.84 7.42 2.62
N GLU A 305 -19.62 7.95 2.45
CA GLU A 305 -19.07 9.09 3.19
C GLU A 305 -18.42 10.06 2.19
N MET A 306 -19.07 11.20 1.92
CA MET A 306 -18.70 12.12 0.83
C MET A 306 -18.40 13.52 1.37
N PRO A 307 -17.31 14.19 0.93
CA PRO A 307 -17.02 15.56 1.34
C PRO A 307 -18.15 16.52 1.00
N GLY A 308 -18.26 17.57 1.81
CA GLY A 308 -19.37 18.49 1.71
C GLY A 308 -19.25 19.54 0.61
N SER A 309 -18.08 19.67 -0.02
CA SER A 309 -17.76 20.77 -0.93
C SER A 309 -16.81 20.34 -2.04
N PHE A 310 -16.96 20.96 -3.22
CA PHE A 310 -15.98 20.91 -4.33
C PHE A 310 -14.82 21.88 -4.13
N ASP A 311 -15.05 22.94 -3.38
CA ASP A 311 -14.16 24.09 -3.29
C ASP A 311 -13.29 24.01 -2.02
N GLU A 312 -13.86 23.54 -0.91
CA GLU A 312 -13.19 23.42 0.38
C GLU A 312 -12.75 21.99 0.69
N GLN A 313 -11.58 21.84 1.33
CA GLN A 313 -11.12 20.56 1.84
C GLN A 313 -11.85 20.22 3.15
N THR A 314 -12.25 18.96 3.22
CA THR A 314 -12.68 18.29 4.45
C THR A 314 -11.49 17.53 5.01
N GLU A 315 -11.13 17.85 6.24
CA GLU A 315 -10.02 17.22 6.97
C GLU A 315 -10.58 16.53 8.22
N GLY A 316 -10.11 15.32 8.50
CA GLY A 316 -10.62 14.54 9.62
C GLY A 316 -9.89 13.21 9.80
N PHE A 317 -10.40 12.42 10.74
CA PHE A 317 -9.89 11.09 11.06
C PHE A 317 -10.93 10.03 10.79
N GLN A 318 -10.48 8.92 10.18
CA GLN A 318 -11.20 7.66 10.12
C GLN A 318 -10.43 6.63 10.96
N LEU A 319 -11.00 6.19 12.07
CA LEU A 319 -10.44 5.14 12.91
C LEU A 319 -11.33 3.90 12.84
N TRP A 320 -10.71 2.72 12.69
CA TRP A 320 -11.41 1.45 12.82
C TRP A 320 -11.03 0.80 14.14
N LEU A 321 -12.04 0.53 14.97
CA LEU A 321 -11.90 -0.12 16.27
C LEU A 321 -12.53 -1.51 16.21
N ASN A 322 -11.75 -2.53 16.51
CA ASN A 322 -12.19 -3.92 16.43
C ASN A 322 -13.27 -4.23 17.47
N LEU A 323 -14.11 -5.22 17.16
CA LEU A 323 -15.07 -5.80 18.09
C LEU A 323 -14.64 -7.22 18.47
N SER A 324 -14.94 -7.63 19.70
CA SER A 324 -14.77 -9.01 20.15
C SER A 324 -15.65 -9.97 19.34
N ALA A 325 -15.29 -11.24 19.27
CA ALA A 325 -15.95 -12.27 18.47
C ALA A 325 -17.46 -12.34 18.77
N LYS A 326 -17.82 -12.19 20.05
CA LYS A 326 -19.22 -12.15 20.52
C LYS A 326 -20.01 -10.92 20.05
N GLN A 327 -19.31 -9.82 19.73
CA GLN A 327 -19.91 -8.55 19.30
C GLN A 327 -19.88 -8.36 17.78
N LYS A 328 -19.09 -9.12 17.01
CA LYS A 328 -18.93 -8.93 15.56
C LYS A 328 -20.23 -9.09 14.75
N MET A 329 -21.26 -9.72 15.30
CA MET A 329 -22.54 -9.98 14.62
C MET A 329 -23.74 -9.27 15.30
N ILE A 330 -23.51 -8.25 16.13
CA ILE A 330 -24.59 -7.43 16.69
C ILE A 330 -25.24 -6.56 15.63
N GLU A 331 -26.43 -6.02 15.92
CA GLU A 331 -27.08 -5.03 15.05
C GLU A 331 -26.19 -3.78 14.87
N PRO A 332 -26.16 -3.20 13.65
CA PRO A 332 -25.48 -1.94 13.43
C PRO A 332 -26.11 -0.81 14.25
N SER A 333 -25.32 0.15 14.68
CA SER A 333 -25.81 1.31 15.45
C SER A 333 -24.92 2.54 15.28
N TYR A 334 -25.51 3.72 15.44
CA TYR A 334 -24.80 5.01 15.40
C TYR A 334 -24.83 5.70 16.75
N GLN A 335 -23.73 6.36 17.08
CA GLN A 335 -23.67 7.40 18.09
C GLN A 335 -23.05 8.65 17.45
N GLU A 336 -23.85 9.69 17.30
CA GLU A 336 -23.43 10.95 16.69
C GLU A 336 -23.58 12.08 17.69
N PHE A 337 -22.52 12.88 17.83
CA PHE A 337 -22.54 14.05 18.70
C PHE A 337 -21.99 15.26 17.97
N LYS A 338 -22.70 16.39 18.08
CA LYS A 338 -22.21 17.66 17.60
C LYS A 338 -21.08 18.16 18.50
N SER A 339 -20.18 18.96 17.94
CA SER A 339 -19.04 19.53 18.67
C SER A 339 -19.42 20.19 20.00
N LYS A 340 -20.60 20.85 20.06
CA LYS A 340 -21.15 21.52 21.25
C LYS A 340 -21.63 20.58 22.37
N GLU A 341 -21.87 19.32 22.04
CA GLU A 341 -22.35 18.28 22.97
C GLU A 341 -21.19 17.52 23.62
N LEU A 342 -19.97 17.70 23.09
CA LEU A 342 -18.76 17.07 23.62
C LEU A 342 -18.15 17.94 24.75
N PRO A 343 -17.88 17.36 25.93
CA PRO A 343 -17.25 18.09 27.02
C PRO A 343 -15.88 18.66 26.63
N ILE A 344 -15.65 19.92 27.02
CA ILE A 344 -14.38 20.63 26.83
C ILE A 344 -13.82 20.97 28.20
N ILE A 345 -12.60 20.51 28.47
CA ILE A 345 -11.92 20.67 29.75
C ILE A 345 -10.66 21.51 29.52
N GLN A 346 -10.50 22.59 30.28
CA GLN A 346 -9.36 23.50 30.19
C GLN A 346 -8.41 23.23 31.37
N LYS A 347 -7.14 22.94 31.08
CA LYS A 347 -6.13 22.67 32.11
C LYS A 347 -4.72 22.94 31.60
N ASN A 348 -3.88 23.62 32.38
CA ASN A 348 -2.44 23.81 32.10
C ASN A 348 -2.14 24.32 30.66
N ASN A 349 -2.92 25.29 30.18
CA ASN A 349 -2.86 25.82 28.80
C ASN A 349 -3.17 24.78 27.71
N CYS A 350 -3.87 23.71 28.08
CA CYS A 350 -4.43 22.69 27.20
C CYS A 350 -5.96 22.78 27.20
N GLN A 351 -6.54 22.62 26.03
CA GLN A 351 -7.95 22.36 25.84
C GLN A 351 -8.12 20.88 25.46
N VAL A 352 -8.85 20.12 26.26
CA VAL A 352 -9.14 18.70 26.04
C VAL A 352 -10.60 18.56 25.68
N LYS A 353 -10.89 18.12 24.46
CA LYS A 353 -12.22 17.67 24.07
C LYS A 353 -12.33 16.17 24.34
N LEU A 354 -13.24 15.80 25.22
CA LEU A 354 -13.48 14.42 25.65
C LEU A 354 -14.53 13.77 24.75
N ILE A 355 -14.09 12.92 23.81
CA ILE A 355 -14.98 12.25 22.84
C ILE A 355 -15.54 10.95 23.44
N ALA A 356 -14.67 10.10 23.96
CA ALA A 356 -15.04 8.80 24.56
C ALA A 356 -14.17 8.50 25.78
N GLY A 357 -14.69 7.69 26.70
CA GLY A 357 -14.00 7.27 27.92
C GLY A 357 -14.12 8.27 29.07
N GLU A 358 -13.08 8.37 29.91
CA GLU A 358 -13.08 9.22 31.10
C GLU A 358 -11.77 10.03 31.18
N PHE A 359 -11.90 11.32 31.51
CA PHE A 359 -10.77 12.21 31.75
C PHE A 359 -11.08 13.11 32.97
N GLU A 360 -10.22 13.05 33.98
CA GLU A 360 -10.37 13.80 35.25
C GLU A 360 -11.75 13.67 35.92
N GLY A 361 -12.30 12.45 35.94
CA GLY A 361 -13.61 12.16 36.54
C GLY A 361 -14.81 12.60 35.70
N GLN A 362 -14.60 13.22 34.55
CA GLN A 362 -15.66 13.50 33.57
C GLN A 362 -15.72 12.38 32.53
N LYS A 363 -16.93 12.02 32.11
CA LYS A 363 -17.17 10.96 31.12
C LYS A 363 -17.58 11.53 29.77
N GLY A 364 -17.02 10.97 28.71
CA GLY A 364 -17.45 11.22 27.35
C GLY A 364 -18.83 10.62 27.08
N PRO A 365 -19.59 11.17 26.13
CA PRO A 365 -20.96 10.72 25.89
C PRO A 365 -21.04 9.41 25.09
N ILE A 366 -19.96 9.03 24.39
CA ILE A 366 -19.87 7.78 23.62
C ILE A 366 -19.79 6.56 24.55
N GLN A 367 -20.68 5.60 24.32
CA GLN A 367 -20.63 4.27 24.92
C GLN A 367 -19.81 3.32 24.03
N THR A 368 -18.59 3.00 24.46
CA THR A 368 -17.67 2.15 23.70
C THR A 368 -18.01 0.65 23.90
N LYS A 369 -18.01 -0.14 22.81
CA LYS A 369 -18.20 -1.61 22.89
C LYS A 369 -16.93 -2.36 23.27
N THR A 370 -15.80 -1.82 22.81
CA THR A 370 -14.45 -2.20 23.22
C THR A 370 -13.94 -1.09 24.14
N ASP A 371 -13.45 -1.43 25.33
CA ASP A 371 -13.00 -0.44 26.31
C ASP A 371 -11.94 0.48 25.68
N ALA A 372 -12.28 1.75 25.51
CA ALA A 372 -11.43 2.73 24.87
C ALA A 372 -11.73 4.15 25.36
N TYR A 373 -10.77 5.04 25.21
CA TYR A 373 -10.99 6.47 25.31
C TYR A 373 -10.41 7.19 24.09
N PHE A 374 -11.01 8.34 23.76
CA PHE A 374 -10.61 9.18 22.65
C PHE A 374 -10.68 10.64 23.11
N LEU A 375 -9.53 11.30 23.09
CA LEU A 375 -9.35 12.72 23.40
C LEU A 375 -8.80 13.46 22.18
N ASP A 376 -9.29 14.68 21.95
CA ASP A 376 -8.67 15.66 21.06
C ASP A 376 -8.12 16.81 21.90
N ILE A 377 -6.81 17.02 21.87
CA ILE A 377 -6.09 17.95 22.73
C ILE A 377 -5.48 19.07 21.90
N LYS A 378 -5.70 20.31 22.33
CA LYS A 378 -5.04 21.50 21.80
C LYS A 378 -4.17 22.13 22.88
N MET A 379 -2.87 22.16 22.64
CA MET A 379 -1.87 22.74 23.54
C MET A 379 -1.37 24.07 23.00
N GLN A 380 -1.44 25.11 23.83
CA GLN A 380 -0.81 26.41 23.57
C GLN A 380 0.70 26.36 23.85
N GLN A 381 1.39 27.50 23.77
CA GLN A 381 2.78 27.64 24.19
C GLN A 381 2.92 27.42 25.70
N ASN A 382 4.07 26.87 26.11
CA ASN A 382 4.38 26.54 27.51
C ASN A 382 3.27 25.73 28.20
N ALA A 383 2.59 24.87 27.45
CA ALA A 383 1.53 24.02 27.94
C ALA A 383 2.10 22.67 28.38
N TYR A 384 1.41 22.04 29.33
CA TYR A 384 1.79 20.74 29.85
C TYR A 384 0.55 19.86 30.00
N PHE A 385 0.58 18.69 29.39
CA PHE A 385 -0.47 17.69 29.43
C PHE A 385 0.09 16.39 29.97
N SER A 386 -0.63 15.77 30.91
CA SER A 386 -0.32 14.44 31.38
C SER A 386 -1.57 13.59 31.49
N GLN A 387 -1.43 12.31 31.15
CA GLN A 387 -2.51 11.34 31.20
C GLN A 387 -1.94 10.00 31.66
N PHE A 388 -2.65 9.34 32.56
CA PHE A 388 -2.36 7.94 32.88
C PHE A 388 -2.95 7.03 31.81
N ILE A 389 -2.13 6.12 31.28
CA ILE A 389 -2.59 5.06 30.41
C ILE A 389 -2.92 3.85 31.29
N PRO A 390 -4.14 3.27 31.19
CA PRO A 390 -4.47 2.05 31.90
C PRO A 390 -3.49 0.91 31.56
N MET A 391 -3.27 0.01 32.51
CA MET A 391 -2.38 -1.13 32.32
C MET A 391 -2.83 -1.99 31.14
N GLU A 392 -1.88 -2.48 30.36
CA GLU A 392 -2.11 -3.36 29.21
C GLU A 392 -2.90 -2.74 28.05
N TRP A 393 -3.18 -1.43 28.07
CA TRP A 393 -3.86 -0.76 26.96
C TRP A 393 -2.87 -0.35 25.87
N GLU A 394 -3.29 -0.50 24.62
CA GLU A 394 -2.57 0.04 23.47
C GLU A 394 -2.98 1.51 23.28
N THR A 395 -1.99 2.38 23.03
CA THR A 395 -2.25 3.82 22.86
C THR A 395 -1.61 4.36 21.59
N LEU A 396 -2.41 5.09 20.82
CA LEU A 396 -2.02 5.83 19.63
C LEU A 396 -2.18 7.32 19.87
N LEU A 397 -1.12 8.07 19.56
CA LEU A 397 -1.14 9.52 19.52
C LEU A 397 -0.80 9.99 18.11
N PHE A 398 -1.53 10.98 17.60
CA PHE A 398 -1.26 11.57 16.29
C PHE A 398 -1.28 13.09 16.36
N VAL A 399 -0.15 13.72 16.00
CA VAL A 399 -0.01 15.19 15.95
C VAL A 399 -0.44 15.69 14.59
N TYR A 400 -1.58 16.38 14.51
CA TYR A 400 -2.11 16.91 13.26
C TYR A 400 -1.76 18.38 13.01
N GLU A 401 -1.35 19.11 14.04
CA GLU A 401 -0.89 20.49 13.92
C GLU A 401 0.24 20.79 14.91
N GLY A 402 1.28 21.49 14.45
CA GLY A 402 2.36 21.95 15.32
C GLY A 402 3.34 20.85 15.76
N SER A 403 3.86 20.96 16.98
CA SER A 403 4.83 20.00 17.53
C SER A 403 4.89 20.05 19.05
N CYS A 404 5.20 18.92 19.69
CA CYS A 404 5.40 18.82 21.13
C CYS A 404 6.54 17.88 21.48
N THR A 405 6.95 17.87 22.75
CA THR A 405 7.87 16.90 23.30
C THR A 405 7.09 15.89 24.13
N ILE A 406 7.24 14.59 23.82
CA ILE A 406 6.60 13.48 24.54
C ILE A 406 7.69 12.67 25.22
N ASN A 407 7.68 12.60 26.56
CA ASN A 407 8.71 11.92 27.36
C ASN A 407 10.15 12.26 26.90
N GLY A 408 10.42 13.54 26.61
CA GLY A 408 11.73 14.02 26.14
C GLY A 408 12.01 13.88 24.64
N ILE A 409 11.08 13.32 23.86
CA ILE A 409 11.26 13.14 22.41
C ILE A 409 10.40 14.15 21.63
N LEU A 410 11.03 14.89 20.71
CA LEU A 410 10.32 15.84 19.84
C LEU A 410 9.48 15.09 18.80
N VAL A 411 8.18 15.40 18.77
CA VAL A 411 7.20 14.90 17.81
C VAL A 411 6.61 16.06 17.03
N LYS A 412 6.63 15.95 15.70
CA LYS A 412 6.20 16.99 14.77
C LYS A 412 4.86 16.63 14.13
N GLN A 413 4.24 17.60 13.48
CA GLN A 413 3.06 17.42 12.65
C GLN A 413 3.18 16.24 11.68
N ASN A 414 2.06 15.52 11.50
CA ASN A 414 1.92 14.31 10.70
C ASN A 414 2.78 13.13 11.18
N GLN A 415 3.16 13.13 12.46
CA GLN A 415 3.80 12.00 13.11
C GLN A 415 2.85 11.32 14.10
N SER A 416 2.99 10.01 14.17
CA SER A 416 2.28 9.18 15.15
C SER A 416 3.26 8.60 16.16
N VAL A 417 2.79 8.45 17.39
CA VAL A 417 3.49 7.72 18.44
C VAL A 417 2.60 6.56 18.85
N GLN A 418 3.14 5.35 18.70
CA GLN A 418 2.55 4.16 19.30
C GLN A 418 3.25 3.88 20.62
N LEU A 419 2.45 3.77 21.67
CA LEU A 419 2.83 3.29 22.99
C LEU A 419 2.18 1.91 23.18
N SER A 420 2.99 0.88 22.98
CA SER A 420 2.61 -0.50 23.30
C SER A 420 3.10 -0.79 24.71
N ILE A 421 2.17 -0.84 25.65
CA ILE A 421 2.49 -0.99 27.06
C ILE A 421 2.37 -2.47 27.42
N ASN A 422 3.46 -3.21 27.20
CA ASN A 422 3.68 -4.53 27.84
C ASN A 422 4.07 -4.37 29.33
N SER A 423 3.77 -3.22 29.93
CA SER A 423 4.09 -2.89 31.31
C SER A 423 2.98 -3.39 32.21
N LYS A 424 3.35 -4.08 33.30
CA LYS A 424 2.44 -4.46 34.39
C LYS A 424 2.16 -3.30 35.35
N VAL A 425 2.51 -2.07 34.95
CA VAL A 425 2.41 -0.87 35.77
C VAL A 425 1.71 0.21 34.96
N GLN A 426 0.89 1.01 35.65
CA GLN A 426 0.24 2.18 35.05
C GLN A 426 1.32 3.24 34.74
N GLU A 427 1.41 3.65 33.49
CA GLU A 427 2.39 4.64 33.05
C GLU A 427 1.70 5.98 32.77
N MET A 428 2.39 7.07 33.12
CA MET A 428 1.96 8.42 32.78
C MET A 428 2.70 8.85 31.52
N ILE A 429 1.94 9.35 30.54
CA ILE A 429 2.51 10.06 29.41
C ILE A 429 2.60 11.54 29.75
N GLU A 430 3.76 12.14 29.49
CA GLU A 430 4.00 13.57 29.70
C GLU A 430 4.28 14.24 28.37
N ILE A 431 3.51 15.29 28.10
CA ILE A 431 3.57 16.05 26.86
C ILE A 431 3.73 17.51 27.21
N SER A 432 4.71 18.17 26.59
CA SER A 432 4.99 19.59 26.81
C SER A 432 5.25 20.32 25.50
N THR A 433 4.85 21.58 25.44
CA THR A 433 5.26 22.55 24.42
C THR A 433 6.21 23.58 25.04
N ASN A 434 7.13 24.13 24.24
CA ASN A 434 7.95 25.27 24.66
C ASN A 434 7.27 26.61 24.34
N ASP A 435 8.02 27.70 24.45
CA ASP A 435 7.59 29.08 24.22
C ASP A 435 7.32 29.43 22.74
N GLN A 436 7.69 28.56 21.81
CA GLN A 436 7.51 28.76 20.37
C GLN A 436 6.54 27.75 19.75
N GLN A 437 6.12 26.74 20.50
CA GLN A 437 5.34 25.61 20.00
C GLN A 437 3.87 25.71 20.41
N ILE A 438 2.98 25.48 19.45
CA ILE A 438 1.63 24.96 19.72
C ILE A 438 1.58 23.51 19.25
N CYS A 439 0.65 22.73 19.77
CA CYS A 439 0.48 21.34 19.35
C CYS A 439 -0.97 20.90 19.48
N ASN A 440 -1.57 20.46 18.37
CA ASN A 440 -2.87 19.81 18.38
C ASN A 440 -2.72 18.36 17.96
N PHE A 441 -3.26 17.46 18.78
CA PHE A 441 -3.12 16.02 18.60
C PHE A 441 -4.32 15.28 19.17
N ILE A 442 -4.53 14.08 18.65
CA ILE A 442 -5.47 13.13 19.23
C ILE A 442 -4.73 12.09 20.05
N ILE A 443 -5.37 11.61 21.13
CA ILE A 443 -4.96 10.41 21.85
C ILE A 443 -6.13 9.44 21.82
N ILE A 444 -5.85 8.22 21.37
CA ILE A 444 -6.78 7.12 21.43
C ILE A 444 -6.09 5.98 22.17
N SER A 445 -6.75 5.43 23.17
CA SER A 445 -6.27 4.27 23.91
C SER A 445 -7.37 3.23 24.01
N GLY A 446 -7.01 1.96 23.92
CA GLY A 446 -7.97 0.87 23.87
C GLY A 446 -7.40 -0.41 24.48
N LYS A 447 -8.26 -1.15 25.17
CA LYS A 447 -7.92 -2.46 25.72
C LYS A 447 -7.80 -3.48 24.58
N PRO A 448 -6.66 -4.18 24.45
CA PRO A 448 -6.53 -5.28 23.50
C PRO A 448 -7.60 -6.34 23.72
N ILE A 449 -8.19 -6.81 22.63
CA ILE A 449 -9.23 -7.85 22.65
C ILE A 449 -8.60 -9.23 22.85
N ASN A 450 -7.35 -9.42 22.42
CA ASN A 450 -6.59 -10.66 22.52
C ASN A 450 -7.26 -11.84 21.81
N GLU A 451 -7.93 -11.56 20.69
CA GLU A 451 -8.55 -12.56 19.83
C GLU A 451 -7.87 -12.61 18.45
N PRO A 452 -7.99 -13.72 17.71
CA PRO A 452 -7.54 -13.78 16.33
C PRO A 452 -8.20 -12.67 15.49
N ILE A 453 -7.42 -11.99 14.66
CA ILE A 453 -7.91 -10.98 13.72
C ILE A 453 -7.61 -11.45 12.30
N GLN A 454 -8.66 -11.72 11.54
CA GLN A 454 -8.60 -12.03 10.12
C GLN A 454 -9.30 -10.91 9.34
N ALA A 455 -8.54 -10.11 8.62
CA ALA A 455 -9.06 -9.03 7.80
C ALA A 455 -8.86 -9.31 6.31
N TYR A 456 -9.89 -9.03 5.52
CA TYR A 456 -9.80 -8.94 4.07
C TYR A 456 -10.75 -7.85 3.59
N GLY A 457 -10.20 -6.79 3.01
CA GLY A 457 -11.05 -5.74 2.48
C GLY A 457 -11.77 -4.97 3.61
N PRO A 458 -13.07 -4.70 3.45
CA PRO A 458 -13.94 -4.08 4.46
C PRO A 458 -14.46 -5.05 5.55
N PHE A 459 -14.00 -6.29 5.58
CA PHE A 459 -14.46 -7.30 6.53
C PHE A 459 -13.35 -7.70 7.48
N VAL A 460 -13.63 -7.60 8.78
CA VAL A 460 -12.69 -8.02 9.83
C VAL A 460 -13.37 -8.97 10.80
N MET A 461 -13.04 -10.25 10.66
CA MET A 461 -13.58 -11.36 11.45
C MET A 461 -12.46 -12.04 12.25
N ASN A 462 -12.73 -13.18 12.90
CA ASN A 462 -11.72 -13.90 13.66
C ASN A 462 -11.05 -15.03 12.87
N ASN A 463 -11.66 -15.52 11.78
CA ASN A 463 -11.08 -16.57 10.96
C ASN A 463 -11.47 -16.47 9.48
N GLN A 464 -10.79 -17.25 8.63
CA GLN A 464 -10.96 -17.22 7.18
C GLN A 464 -12.35 -17.68 6.71
N GLN A 465 -12.98 -18.63 7.41
CA GLN A 465 -14.32 -19.10 7.07
C GLN A 465 -15.36 -17.98 7.28
N GLN A 466 -15.24 -17.22 8.35
CA GLN A 466 -16.10 -16.06 8.62
C GLN A 466 -15.92 -14.96 7.57
N ILE A 467 -14.69 -14.73 7.08
CA ILE A 467 -14.45 -13.80 5.97
C ILE A 467 -15.13 -14.28 4.69
N GLN A 468 -14.97 -15.55 4.32
CA GLN A 468 -15.64 -16.12 3.16
C GLN A 468 -17.17 -16.01 3.29
N GLN A 469 -17.71 -16.25 4.49
CA GLN A 469 -19.13 -16.08 4.76
C GLN A 469 -19.57 -14.61 4.65
N ALA A 470 -18.77 -13.65 5.13
CA ALA A 470 -19.07 -12.22 4.99
C ALA A 470 -19.19 -11.78 3.52
N PHE A 471 -18.27 -12.23 2.66
CA PHE A 471 -18.36 -11.99 1.22
C PHE A 471 -19.60 -12.64 0.59
N LYS A 472 -19.92 -13.87 0.98
CA LYS A 472 -21.12 -14.57 0.51
C LYS A 472 -22.39 -13.82 0.92
N ASP A 473 -22.48 -13.43 2.18
CA ASP A 473 -23.61 -12.70 2.75
C ASP A 473 -23.81 -11.34 2.07
N TYR A 474 -22.72 -10.60 1.82
CA TYR A 474 -22.77 -9.34 1.07
C TYR A 474 -23.26 -9.54 -0.37
N LYS A 475 -22.70 -10.53 -1.09
CA LYS A 475 -23.08 -10.82 -2.48
C LYS A 475 -24.52 -11.32 -2.61
N GLU A 476 -25.00 -12.08 -1.64
CA GLU A 476 -26.36 -12.63 -1.61
C GLU A 476 -27.38 -11.73 -0.92
N ASN A 477 -26.98 -10.58 -0.35
CA ASN A 477 -27.80 -9.68 0.46
C ASN A 477 -28.50 -10.41 1.63
N LYS A 478 -27.72 -11.10 2.48
CA LYS A 478 -28.23 -11.90 3.61
C LYS A 478 -27.48 -11.62 4.91
N ASN A 479 -28.07 -12.04 6.03
CA ASN A 479 -27.45 -12.09 7.35
C ASN A 479 -26.87 -10.74 7.80
N GLY A 480 -27.60 -9.65 7.60
CA GLY A 480 -27.18 -8.28 7.89
C GLY A 480 -26.98 -7.40 6.66
N PHE A 481 -27.03 -7.95 5.45
CA PHE A 481 -26.94 -7.18 4.20
C PHE A 481 -28.24 -7.17 3.38
N GLU A 482 -29.38 -7.52 3.97
CA GLU A 482 -30.68 -7.62 3.29
C GLU A 482 -31.09 -6.32 2.58
N ASN A 483 -30.79 -5.18 3.20
CA ASN A 483 -31.13 -3.86 2.67
C ASN A 483 -30.23 -3.39 1.53
N ASN A 484 -29.15 -4.11 1.21
CA ASN A 484 -28.25 -3.74 0.12
C ASN A 484 -28.85 -4.06 -1.27
N TYR A 485 -29.94 -4.85 -1.34
CA TYR A 485 -30.57 -5.20 -2.60
C TYR A 485 -31.06 -3.94 -3.36
N GLN A 486 -30.39 -3.62 -4.47
CA GLN A 486 -30.64 -2.43 -5.31
C GLN A 486 -30.47 -1.08 -4.60
N TRP A 487 -29.90 -1.07 -3.40
CA TRP A 487 -29.59 0.19 -2.73
C TRP A 487 -28.43 0.90 -3.45
N LYS A 488 -28.59 2.21 -3.59
CA LYS A 488 -27.56 3.14 -4.01
C LYS A 488 -27.73 4.40 -3.20
N SER A 489 -26.66 4.93 -2.62
CA SER A 489 -26.76 6.24 -1.98
C SER A 489 -26.92 7.34 -3.02
N LYS A 490 -27.58 8.42 -2.63
CA LYS A 490 -27.73 9.61 -3.45
C LYS A 490 -26.40 10.38 -3.52
N ILE A 491 -25.70 10.44 -2.38
CA ILE A 491 -24.46 11.19 -2.24
C ILE A 491 -23.27 10.58 -3.03
N SER A 492 -23.30 9.27 -3.33
CA SER A 492 -22.27 8.63 -4.16
C SER A 492 -22.19 9.21 -5.58
N ASP A 493 -23.27 9.79 -6.09
CA ASP A 493 -23.34 10.40 -7.42
C ASP A 493 -22.86 11.87 -7.45
N PHE A 494 -22.31 12.41 -6.35
CA PHE A 494 -21.69 13.75 -6.28
C PHE A 494 -20.43 13.93 -7.15
N SER A 495 -20.22 13.06 -8.14
CA SER A 495 -19.26 13.23 -9.23
C SER A 495 -19.56 14.46 -10.11
N ASN A 496 -20.80 14.97 -10.12
CA ASN A 496 -21.23 16.10 -10.94
C ASN A 496 -21.76 17.27 -10.09
N LYS A 497 -21.19 18.47 -10.28
CA LYS A 497 -21.54 19.71 -9.55
C LYS A 497 -23.02 20.09 -9.68
N ASN A 498 -23.70 19.70 -10.76
CA ASN A 498 -25.14 19.96 -10.96
C ASN A 498 -26.04 19.04 -10.12
N GLN A 499 -25.64 17.79 -9.87
CA GLN A 499 -26.41 16.87 -9.02
C GLN A 499 -26.29 17.26 -7.55
N TYR A 500 -25.08 17.63 -7.12
CA TYR A 500 -24.82 18.19 -5.80
C TYR A 500 -25.72 19.41 -5.48
N GLN A 501 -25.91 20.32 -6.44
CA GLN A 501 -26.77 21.50 -6.25
C GLN A 501 -28.27 21.19 -6.20
N ASN A 502 -28.71 20.06 -6.74
CA ASN A 502 -30.12 19.65 -6.77
C ASN A 502 -30.51 18.79 -5.56
N GLU A 503 -29.55 18.19 -4.87
CA GLU A 503 -29.78 17.34 -3.69
C GLU A 503 -29.62 18.07 -2.35
N LEU A 504 -28.89 19.20 -2.33
CA LEU A 504 -28.98 20.21 -1.28
C LEU A 504 -30.35 20.86 -1.27
#